data_AF-A0A060W7U8-F1
#
_entry.id   AF-A0A060W7U8-F1
#
_cell.length_a   1.000
_cell.length_b   1.000
_cell.length_c   1.000
_cell.angle_alpha   90.00
_cell.angle_beta   90.00
_cell.angle_gamma   90.00
#
_symmetry.space_group_name_H-M   'P 1'
#
loop_
_entity.id
_entity.type
_entity.pdbx_description
1 polymer ?
#
loop_
_entity_poly.entity_id
_entity_poly.type
_entity_poly.pdbx_seq_one_letter_code
_entity_poly.pdbx_strand_id
1 'polypeptide(L)'
;MCHGSSLYQRFSPLWHERIVPAPLSLHWESGLHHVSSPLSLHWDIIESRARAVDLMSHNYYELLYAFHINRHNYRKAGTVMFEYGMRLGREVRTQLGLQKQVNCYLASLNCLRLIRPDYAWIVQPSSGAVYERPGASPKRNYDGEFATGPVSGQIDILELKDLQKEYTLARSRLNLAQHHPPSAAIAGSASAVEMVSLLVQTGLFDCALSLCQTFKLSLTPIFEGLAFKCIKLQGDLELAGCQSAVYHHHNQESSATDEAWRLLASYLEKHPTQNAQHHRCVINKLLSHGVPLPDWMVNTYKGVDAAALLRLYLNYDLLEEAAELVLEYVDALLGKGHQYFGIERPLSATASLVWLPYTSIDQLLQALNETQTNASIYNKLQDKLNDYHKLVDQTTRRRLQAQ
;
A
#
# COMPACT_ATOMS: atom_id res chain seq x y z
N MET A 1 -36.98 52.84 13.15
CA MET A 1 -35.64 53.40 12.90
C MET A 1 -34.60 52.46 13.49
N CYS A 2 -33.44 52.34 12.84
CA CYS A 2 -32.31 51.42 13.07
C CYS A 2 -32.30 50.19 12.15
N HIS A 3 -31.70 50.39 10.98
CA HIS A 3 -31.19 49.33 10.10
C HIS A 3 -29.83 48.85 10.60
N GLY A 4 -29.68 47.53 10.67
CA GLY A 4 -28.39 46.87 10.68
C GLY A 4 -27.82 46.72 9.27
N SER A 5 -26.51 46.49 9.17
CA SER A 5 -25.86 45.69 8.12
C SER A 5 -24.36 45.57 8.36
N SER A 6 -23.89 44.32 8.32
CA SER A 6 -22.68 43.82 7.66
C SER A 6 -21.30 44.30 8.13
N LEU A 7 -20.49 43.35 8.63
CA LEU A 7 -19.10 43.11 8.18
C LEU A 7 -18.62 41.75 8.75
N TYR A 8 -19.25 40.67 8.29
CA TYR A 8 -18.74 39.31 8.39
C TYR A 8 -18.43 38.86 6.96
N GLN A 9 -17.21 39.08 6.48
CA GLN A 9 -16.68 38.36 5.32
C GLN A 9 -15.18 38.65 5.10
N ARG A 10 -14.46 37.57 4.79
CA ARG A 10 -13.09 37.46 4.25
C ARG A 10 -11.94 37.59 5.25
N PHE A 11 -11.40 36.46 5.70
CA PHE A 11 -9.94 36.20 5.66
C PHE A 11 -9.63 34.69 5.67
N SER A 12 -9.40 34.14 4.48
CA SER A 12 -8.50 33.03 4.14
C SER A 12 -8.66 32.73 2.63
N PRO A 13 -7.67 32.15 1.93
CA PRO A 13 -6.23 32.08 2.19
C PRO A 13 -5.37 32.44 0.95
N LEU A 14 -4.18 33.00 1.17
CA LEU A 14 -3.10 33.03 0.16
C LEU A 14 -1.85 32.40 0.79
N TRP A 15 -1.86 31.08 0.88
CA TRP A 15 -0.66 30.27 1.07
C TRP A 15 -0.25 29.65 -0.27
N HIS A 16 -0.02 30.50 -1.27
CA HIS A 16 0.67 30.14 -2.51
C HIS A 16 1.68 31.23 -2.84
N GLU A 17 2.91 30.78 -3.05
CA GLU A 17 4.04 31.48 -3.68
C GLU A 17 4.45 32.83 -3.08
N ARG A 18 5.52 32.79 -2.28
CA ARG A 18 6.64 33.75 -2.39
C ARG A 18 7.84 33.21 -1.61
N ILE A 19 8.73 32.57 -2.35
CA ILE A 19 10.14 32.42 -1.96
C ILE A 19 10.74 33.82 -2.04
N VAL A 20 11.18 34.38 -0.91
CA VAL A 20 12.02 35.57 -0.87
C VAL A 20 13.33 35.16 -0.19
N PRO A 21 14.50 35.35 -0.81
CA PRO A 21 15.77 35.09 -0.16
C PRO A 21 16.10 36.25 0.78
N ALA A 22 16.40 35.96 2.05
CA ALA A 22 16.92 36.93 3.01
C ALA A 22 18.42 36.68 3.24
N PRO A 23 19.22 37.74 3.43
CA PRO A 23 20.67 37.69 3.30
C PRO A 23 21.35 37.02 4.50
N LEU A 24 22.42 36.30 4.20
CA LEU A 24 23.36 35.70 5.14
C LEU A 24 24.03 36.79 5.99
N SER A 25 23.75 36.80 7.30
CA SER A 25 24.68 37.31 8.31
C SER A 25 24.91 36.23 9.36
N LEU A 26 26.04 35.53 9.19
CA LEU A 26 26.61 34.64 10.20
C LEU A 26 27.14 35.47 11.35
N HIS A 27 26.49 35.42 12.51
CA HIS A 27 27.17 35.60 13.78
C HIS A 27 26.95 34.34 14.63
N TRP A 28 28.03 33.59 14.76
CA TRP A 28 28.16 32.51 15.72
C TRP A 28 28.29 33.15 17.11
N GLU A 29 27.48 32.74 18.06
CA GLU A 29 27.83 32.82 19.47
C GLU A 29 27.42 31.49 20.11
N SER A 30 28.42 30.63 20.25
CA SER A 30 28.36 29.49 21.16
C SER A 30 28.48 30.01 22.59
N GLY A 31 27.49 29.69 23.42
CA GLY A 31 27.49 30.04 24.83
C GLY A 31 26.58 29.12 25.61
N LEU A 32 27.15 28.03 26.13
CA LEU A 32 26.61 27.24 27.22
C LEU A 32 26.44 28.14 28.46
N HIS A 33 25.25 28.70 28.66
CA HIS A 33 24.85 29.27 29.94
C HIS A 33 23.44 28.83 30.31
N HIS A 34 23.37 27.89 31.24
CA HIS A 34 22.22 27.67 32.13
C HIS A 34 22.01 28.95 32.97
N VAL A 35 21.32 29.94 32.40
CA VAL A 35 20.71 31.03 33.16
C VAL A 35 19.26 31.07 32.73
N SER A 36 18.39 30.57 33.61
CA SER A 36 16.94 30.57 33.43
C SER A 36 16.42 32.01 33.38
N SER A 37 16.45 32.61 32.19
CA SER A 37 15.82 33.91 31.93
C SER A 37 14.35 33.88 32.38
N PRO A 38 13.75 34.99 32.89
CA PRO A 38 12.33 35.01 33.29
C PRO A 38 11.37 34.63 32.15
N LEU A 39 11.81 34.82 30.91
CA LEU A 39 11.12 34.33 29.72
C LEU A 39 11.05 32.79 29.70
N SER A 40 12.14 32.07 30.02
CA SER A 40 12.14 30.59 30.06
C SER A 40 11.09 30.00 30.99
N LEU A 41 10.93 30.57 32.19
CA LEU A 41 9.94 30.13 33.18
C LEU A 41 8.50 30.36 32.69
N HIS A 42 8.24 31.47 32.00
CA HIS A 42 6.93 31.73 31.41
C HIS A 42 6.61 30.77 30.25
N TRP A 43 7.63 30.33 29.50
CA TRP A 43 7.45 29.36 28.41
C TRP A 43 7.17 27.96 28.91
N ASP A 44 7.83 27.51 29.98
CA ASP A 44 7.53 26.21 30.60
C ASP A 44 6.08 26.14 31.09
N ILE A 45 5.55 27.27 31.60
CA ILE A 45 4.14 27.40 31.99
C ILE A 45 3.23 27.33 30.75
N ILE A 46 3.58 27.97 29.64
CA ILE A 46 2.79 27.92 28.40
C ILE A 46 2.83 26.52 27.78
N GLU A 47 3.96 25.82 27.78
CA GLU A 47 4.05 24.43 27.34
C GLU A 47 3.19 23.52 28.23
N SER A 48 3.26 23.67 29.55
CA SER A 48 2.41 22.93 30.48
C SER A 48 0.93 23.21 30.26
N ARG A 49 0.55 24.46 30.00
CA ARG A 49 -0.84 24.83 29.67
C ARG A 49 -1.27 24.31 28.32
N ALA A 50 -0.39 24.38 27.31
CA ALA A 50 -0.65 23.82 25.99
C ALA A 50 -0.94 22.33 26.07
N ARG A 51 -0.27 21.58 26.97
CA ARG A 51 -0.53 20.15 27.24
C ARG A 51 -1.82 19.88 28.03
N ALA A 52 -2.22 20.80 28.91
CA ALA A 52 -3.38 20.61 29.80
C ALA A 52 -4.71 21.09 29.22
N VAL A 53 -4.69 22.05 28.30
CA VAL A 53 -5.89 22.70 27.74
C VAL A 53 -6.37 21.95 26.49
N ASP A 54 -7.69 22.00 26.25
CA ASP A 54 -8.35 21.45 25.06
C ASP A 54 -7.89 22.17 23.78
N LEU A 55 -7.50 21.40 22.76
CA LEU A 55 -6.88 21.90 21.52
C LEU A 55 -7.81 22.77 20.69
N MET A 56 -9.12 22.58 20.79
CA MET A 56 -10.08 23.31 19.97
C MET A 56 -10.44 24.68 20.54
N SER A 57 -10.12 24.92 21.82
CA SER A 57 -10.48 26.16 22.52
C SER A 57 -9.44 27.27 22.38
N HIS A 58 -8.15 26.93 22.35
CA HIS A 58 -7.05 27.90 22.38
C HIS A 58 -5.82 27.42 21.59
N ASN A 59 -5.29 28.28 20.72
CA ASN A 59 -4.19 27.97 19.80
C ASN A 59 -2.78 28.13 20.44
N TYR A 60 -2.52 27.53 21.60
CA TYR A 60 -1.23 27.67 22.29
C TYR A 60 -0.04 27.11 21.49
N TYR A 61 -0.22 26.00 20.76
CA TYR A 61 0.83 25.39 19.95
C TYR A 61 1.26 26.27 18.77
N GLU A 62 0.32 26.96 18.13
CA GLU A 62 0.61 27.89 17.03
C GLU A 62 1.42 29.09 17.53
N LEU A 63 1.08 29.60 18.72
CA LEU A 63 1.84 30.67 19.38
C LEU A 63 3.27 30.22 19.72
N LEU A 64 3.43 29.03 20.31
CA LEU A 64 4.73 28.45 20.65
C LEU A 64 5.60 28.26 19.39
N TYR A 65 5.00 27.79 18.30
CA TYR A 65 5.69 27.65 17.02
C TYR A 65 6.16 28.98 16.44
N ALA A 66 5.29 29.99 16.37
CA ALA A 66 5.65 31.31 15.89
C ALA A 66 6.81 31.91 16.71
N PHE A 67 6.78 31.71 18.03
CA PHE A 67 7.86 32.12 18.92
C PHE A 67 9.19 31.42 18.63
N HIS A 68 9.20 30.09 18.44
CA HIS A 68 10.43 29.35 18.15
C HIS A 68 11.02 29.65 16.77
N ILE A 69 10.17 29.90 15.77
CA ILE A 69 10.60 30.36 14.45
C ILE A 69 11.28 31.72 14.53
N ASN A 70 10.69 32.67 15.27
CA ASN A 70 11.27 34.01 15.43
C ASN A 70 12.63 34.01 16.13
N ARG A 71 12.95 32.94 16.88
CA ARG A 71 14.24 32.73 17.54
C ARG A 71 15.20 31.83 16.74
N HIS A 72 14.85 31.47 15.51
CA HIS A 72 15.59 30.52 14.67
C HIS A 72 15.84 29.16 15.33
N ASN A 73 15.02 28.78 16.32
CA ASN A 73 15.12 27.48 16.96
C ASN A 73 14.18 26.49 16.25
N TYR A 74 14.58 26.10 15.06
CA TYR A 74 13.79 25.21 14.19
C TYR A 74 13.57 23.83 14.81
N ARG A 75 14.49 23.36 15.66
CA ARG A 75 14.36 22.04 16.30
C ARG A 75 13.20 22.01 17.29
N LYS A 76 13.15 22.99 18.18
CA LYS A 76 12.04 23.12 19.14
C LYS A 76 10.73 23.44 18.43
N ALA A 77 10.76 24.31 17.41
CA ALA A 77 9.57 24.60 16.59
C ALA A 77 8.97 23.32 15.97
N GLY A 78 9.81 22.47 15.37
CA GLY A 78 9.39 21.20 14.79
C GLY A 78 8.86 20.21 15.84
N THR A 79 9.47 20.17 17.03
CA THR A 79 9.03 19.31 18.14
C THR A 79 7.63 19.71 18.63
N VAL A 80 7.40 20.99 18.87
CA VAL A 80 6.10 21.52 19.32
C VAL A 80 5.00 21.24 18.30
N MET A 81 5.27 21.44 17.01
CA MET A 81 4.30 21.15 15.95
C MET A 81 4.04 19.65 15.78
N PHE A 82 5.05 18.81 15.98
CA PHE A 82 4.85 17.37 15.95
C PHE A 82 3.98 16.89 17.12
N GLU A 83 4.26 17.36 18.34
CA GLU A 83 3.45 17.07 19.53
C GLU A 83 1.99 17.53 19.34
N TYR A 84 1.79 18.70 18.74
CA TYR A 84 0.46 19.20 18.40
C TYR A 84 -0.27 18.26 17.44
N GLY A 85 0.38 17.85 16.34
CA GLY A 85 -0.19 16.90 15.37
C GLY A 85 -0.53 15.54 15.99
N MET A 86 0.29 15.05 16.92
CA MET A 86 0.05 13.81 17.63
C MET A 86 -1.21 13.87 18.51
N ARG A 87 -1.38 14.94 19.29
CA ARG A 87 -2.58 15.13 20.12
C ARG A 87 -3.83 15.30 19.27
N LEU A 88 -3.74 16.05 18.16
CA LEU A 88 -4.85 16.19 17.21
C LEU A 88 -5.34 14.82 16.70
N GLY A 89 -4.43 13.90 16.36
CA GLY A 89 -4.80 12.55 15.93
C GLY A 89 -5.50 11.69 17.00
N ARG A 90 -5.23 11.97 18.29
CA ARG A 90 -5.84 11.24 19.41
C ARG A 90 -7.19 11.83 19.80
N GLU A 91 -7.28 13.15 19.90
CA GLU A 91 -8.42 13.88 20.49
C GLU A 91 -9.43 14.35 19.43
N VAL A 92 -8.98 14.74 18.23
CA VAL A 92 -9.82 15.39 17.20
C VAL A 92 -9.80 14.61 15.89
N ARG A 93 -10.57 13.52 15.83
CA ARG A 93 -10.71 12.66 14.64
C ARG A 93 -11.78 13.14 13.66
N THR A 94 -11.81 14.44 13.41
CA THR A 94 -12.67 15.08 12.41
C THR A 94 -11.86 15.38 11.15
N GLN A 95 -12.53 15.59 10.02
CA GLN A 95 -11.85 15.99 8.78
C GLN A 95 -10.98 17.24 8.98
N LEU A 96 -11.49 18.23 9.71
CA LEU A 96 -10.74 19.46 10.04
C LEU A 96 -9.55 19.16 10.97
N GLY A 97 -9.72 18.27 11.95
CA GLY A 97 -8.64 17.83 12.84
C GLY A 97 -7.51 17.11 12.08
N LEU A 98 -7.86 16.22 11.16
CA LEU A 98 -6.91 15.53 10.27
C LEU A 98 -6.19 16.52 9.33
N GLN A 99 -6.90 17.52 8.79
CA GLN A 99 -6.27 18.56 7.98
C GLN A 99 -5.23 19.35 8.80
N LYS A 100 -5.60 19.76 10.02
CA LYS A 100 -4.66 20.43 10.94
C LYS A 100 -3.48 19.52 11.27
N GLN A 101 -3.72 18.24 11.55
CA GLN A 101 -2.66 17.26 11.83
C GLN A 101 -1.65 17.17 10.68
N VAL A 102 -2.11 17.05 9.44
CA VAL A 102 -1.23 17.00 8.25
C VAL A 102 -0.40 18.28 8.13
N ASN A 103 -1.02 19.44 8.36
CA ASN A 103 -0.32 20.73 8.33
C ASN A 103 0.76 20.82 9.42
N CYS A 104 0.48 20.30 10.62
CA CYS A 104 1.43 20.29 11.73
C CYS A 104 2.65 19.41 11.43
N TYR A 105 2.42 18.21 10.89
CA TYR A 105 3.52 17.32 10.47
C TYR A 105 4.32 17.91 9.31
N LEU A 106 3.67 18.57 8.35
CA LEU A 106 4.36 19.27 7.27
C LEU A 106 5.22 20.43 7.78
N ALA A 107 4.68 21.23 8.71
CA ALA A 107 5.42 22.32 9.36
C ALA A 107 6.64 21.77 10.13
N SER A 108 6.48 20.67 10.84
CA SER A 108 7.57 19.99 11.55
C SER A 108 8.65 19.49 10.59
N LEU A 109 8.26 18.80 9.49
CA LEU A 109 9.17 18.34 8.45
C LEU A 109 9.97 19.49 7.84
N ASN A 110 9.30 20.61 7.53
CA ASN A 110 9.94 21.79 6.99
C ASN A 110 10.95 22.38 7.99
N CYS A 111 10.61 22.44 9.28
CA CYS A 111 11.55 22.91 10.31
C CYS A 111 12.78 22.01 10.42
N LEU A 112 12.61 20.67 10.42
CA LEU A 112 13.74 19.75 10.51
C LEU A 112 14.64 19.78 9.28
N ARG A 113 14.08 20.04 8.09
CA ARG A 113 14.86 20.19 6.84
C ARG A 113 15.74 21.44 6.81
N LEU A 114 15.42 22.46 7.61
CA LEU A 114 16.25 23.66 7.75
C LEU A 114 17.48 23.42 8.66
N ILE A 115 17.49 22.32 9.40
CA ILE A 115 18.56 21.94 10.31
C ILE A 115 19.53 21.00 9.59
N ARG A 116 20.80 20.98 10.02
CA ARG A 116 21.77 19.98 9.58
C ARG A 116 21.26 18.56 9.90
N PRO A 117 21.44 17.59 8.99
CA PRO A 117 20.90 16.23 9.14
C PRO A 117 21.34 15.54 10.44
N ASP A 118 22.58 15.78 10.89
CA ASP A 118 23.13 15.23 12.14
C ASP A 118 22.34 15.61 13.40
N TYR A 119 21.59 16.71 13.36
CA TYR A 119 20.81 17.25 14.48
C TYR A 119 19.30 17.23 14.23
N ALA A 120 18.85 16.63 13.12
CA ALA A 120 17.45 16.61 12.68
C ALA A 120 16.65 15.46 13.31
N TRP A 121 16.51 15.50 14.64
CA TRP A 121 15.78 14.50 15.42
C TRP A 121 14.90 15.12 16.52
N ILE A 122 13.77 14.45 16.78
CA ILE A 122 12.78 14.80 17.79
C ILE A 122 12.80 13.74 18.90
N VAL A 123 12.64 14.16 20.14
CA VAL A 123 12.51 13.27 21.31
C VAL A 123 11.04 13.10 21.63
N GLN A 124 10.58 11.86 21.73
CA GLN A 124 9.22 11.56 22.14
C GLN A 124 9.22 10.50 23.24
N PRO A 125 8.38 10.63 24.29
CA PRO A 125 8.01 9.46 25.09
C PRO A 125 7.27 8.46 24.20
N SER A 126 7.66 7.20 24.25
CA SER A 126 7.15 6.13 23.39
C SER A 126 5.62 6.08 23.34
N SER A 127 5.08 5.77 22.16
CA SER A 127 3.65 5.59 21.95
C SER A 127 3.16 4.38 22.74
N GLY A 128 2.71 4.62 23.98
CA GLY A 128 2.29 3.58 24.92
C GLY A 128 2.74 3.86 26.36
N ALA A 129 3.66 4.79 26.58
CA ALA A 129 3.98 5.29 27.90
C ALA A 129 2.74 6.00 28.47
N VAL A 130 2.10 5.36 29.44
CA VAL A 130 1.10 6.00 30.28
C VAL A 130 1.80 7.18 30.96
N TYR A 131 1.38 8.40 30.64
CA TYR A 131 1.73 9.54 31.48
C TYR A 131 1.09 9.28 32.85
N GLU A 132 1.87 8.77 33.80
CA GLU A 132 1.48 8.87 35.21
C GLU A 132 1.41 10.35 35.54
N ARG A 133 0.20 10.82 35.85
CA ARG A 133 -0.01 12.16 36.40
C ARG A 133 0.90 12.29 37.63
N PRO A 134 1.70 13.37 37.75
CA PRO A 134 2.36 13.70 39.01
C PRO A 134 1.27 13.78 40.10
N GLY A 135 1.27 12.81 41.03
CA GLY A 135 0.25 12.69 42.08
C GLY A 135 -0.73 11.51 41.94
N ALA A 136 -0.60 10.63 40.94
CA ALA A 136 -1.32 9.36 40.93
C ALA A 136 -0.71 8.41 41.99
N SER A 137 -1.54 7.88 42.89
CA SER A 137 -1.11 6.91 43.90
C SER A 137 -0.44 5.69 43.23
N PRO A 138 0.73 5.23 43.69
CA PRO A 138 1.40 4.07 43.12
C PRO A 138 0.46 2.86 43.11
N LYS A 139 0.30 2.22 41.95
CA LYS A 139 -0.47 0.98 41.86
C LYS A 139 0.24 -0.10 42.69
N ARG A 140 -0.47 -0.62 43.69
CA ARG A 140 -0.03 -1.76 44.51
C ARG A 140 -0.47 -3.04 43.84
N ASN A 141 0.39 -4.06 43.87
CA ASN A 141 0.01 -5.40 43.47
C ASN A 141 -0.96 -6.02 44.52
N TYR A 142 -1.54 -7.17 44.21
CA TYR A 142 -2.49 -7.87 45.10
C TYR A 142 -1.89 -8.15 46.50
N ASP A 143 -0.56 -8.23 46.60
CA ASP A 143 0.20 -8.48 47.84
C ASP A 143 0.58 -7.19 48.59
N GLY A 144 0.09 -6.02 48.17
CA GLY A 144 0.30 -4.74 48.87
C GLY A 144 1.69 -4.12 48.71
N GLU A 145 2.62 -4.79 48.02
CA GLU A 145 3.93 -4.28 47.64
C GLU A 145 3.83 -3.24 46.52
N PHE A 146 4.73 -2.25 46.55
CA PHE A 146 4.88 -1.28 45.46
C PHE A 146 5.34 -2.04 44.22
N ALA A 147 4.58 -1.95 43.12
CA ALA A 147 5.03 -2.48 41.85
C ALA A 147 6.42 -1.90 41.52
N THR A 148 7.36 -2.79 41.18
CA THR A 148 8.78 -2.46 40.96
C THR A 148 8.96 -1.39 39.90
N GLY A 149 9.37 -0.20 40.32
CA GLY A 149 9.98 0.86 39.50
C GLY A 149 9.01 1.61 38.57
N PRO A 150 9.24 2.92 38.34
CA PRO A 150 8.54 3.63 37.27
C PRO A 150 8.88 2.89 35.98
N VAL A 151 7.87 2.57 35.17
CA VAL A 151 8.09 2.15 33.78
C VAL A 151 8.90 3.28 33.17
N SER A 152 10.21 3.10 33.02
CA SER A 152 11.10 4.11 32.46
C SER A 152 10.50 4.45 31.11
N GLY A 153 9.93 5.66 30.99
CA GLY A 153 9.28 6.09 29.76
C GLY A 153 10.28 5.88 28.64
N GLN A 154 10.05 4.89 27.79
CA GLN A 154 10.98 4.54 26.75
C GLN A 154 11.03 5.75 25.81
N ILE A 155 12.19 6.39 25.73
CA ILE A 155 12.36 7.61 24.95
C ILE A 155 12.69 7.17 23.53
N ASP A 156 11.80 7.48 22.59
CA ASP A 156 11.99 7.21 21.17
C ASP A 156 12.58 8.46 20.50
N ILE A 157 13.66 8.25 19.75
CA ILE A 157 14.27 9.28 18.91
C ILE A 157 13.67 9.14 17.51
N LEU A 158 12.94 10.17 17.08
CA LEU A 158 12.34 10.22 15.75
C LEU A 158 13.27 10.96 14.79
N GLU A 159 13.74 10.25 13.77
CA GLU A 159 14.47 10.82 12.66
C GLU A 159 13.52 11.40 11.60
N LEU A 160 14.08 12.19 10.67
CA LEU A 160 13.35 12.78 9.55
C LEU A 160 12.59 11.72 8.73
N LYS A 161 13.17 10.53 8.53
CA LYS A 161 12.53 9.44 7.79
C LYS A 161 11.27 8.92 8.49
N ASP A 162 11.28 8.83 9.81
CA ASP A 162 10.14 8.35 10.57
C ASP A 162 9.04 9.41 10.64
N LEU A 163 9.42 10.68 10.76
CA LEU A 163 8.48 11.80 10.64
C LEU A 163 7.81 11.82 9.25
N GLN A 164 8.55 11.49 8.20
CA GLN A 164 7.99 11.38 6.85
C GLN A 164 6.97 10.23 6.75
N LYS A 165 7.20 9.10 7.42
CA LYS A 165 6.21 8.00 7.49
C LYS A 165 4.93 8.44 8.18
N GLU A 166 5.04 9.13 9.33
CA GLU A 166 3.89 9.65 10.07
C GLU A 166 3.10 10.68 9.25
N TYR A 167 3.80 11.56 8.53
CA TYR A 167 3.19 12.50 7.59
C TYR A 167 2.42 11.78 6.48
N THR A 168 3.03 10.78 5.84
CA THR A 168 2.38 10.01 4.78
C THR A 168 1.13 9.30 5.30
N LEU A 169 1.19 8.71 6.51
CA LEU A 169 0.04 8.08 7.14
C LEU A 169 -1.08 9.07 7.43
N ALA A 170 -0.78 10.23 8.04
CA ALA A 170 -1.77 11.27 8.32
C ALA A 170 -2.40 11.83 7.03
N ARG A 171 -1.61 12.01 5.97
CA ARG A 171 -2.10 12.44 4.66
C ARG A 171 -3.05 11.41 4.05
N SER A 172 -2.73 10.12 4.16
CA SER A 172 -3.62 9.05 3.70
C SER A 172 -4.95 9.02 4.47
N ARG A 173 -4.92 9.26 5.78
CA ARG A 173 -6.14 9.39 6.61
C ARG A 173 -7.01 10.56 6.15
N LEU A 174 -6.39 11.71 5.87
CA LEU A 174 -7.09 12.90 5.36
C LEU A 174 -7.69 12.65 3.98
N ASN A 175 -6.95 12.06 3.04
CA ASN A 175 -7.45 11.73 1.70
C ASN A 175 -8.69 10.83 1.78
N LEU A 176 -8.66 9.79 2.62
CA LEU A 176 -9.80 8.92 2.85
C LEU A 176 -11.01 9.70 3.40
N ALA A 177 -10.79 10.56 4.39
CA ALA A 177 -11.83 11.41 4.97
C ALA A 177 -12.41 12.43 3.98
N GLN A 178 -11.63 12.91 3.00
CA GLN A 178 -12.12 13.82 1.96
C GLN A 178 -13.04 13.12 0.96
N HIS A 179 -12.70 11.89 0.55
CA HIS A 179 -13.54 11.09 -0.35
C HIS A 179 -14.79 10.54 0.33
N HIS A 180 -14.68 10.16 1.61
CA HIS A 180 -15.79 9.62 2.38
C HIS A 180 -15.84 10.26 3.78
N PRO A 181 -16.50 11.42 3.94
CA PRO A 181 -16.55 12.16 5.21
C PRO A 181 -16.89 11.36 6.48
N PRO A 182 -17.86 10.41 6.50
CA PRO A 182 -18.18 9.67 7.71
C PRO A 182 -17.06 8.69 8.15
N SER A 183 -16.10 8.38 7.28
CA SER A 183 -14.94 7.54 7.64
C SER A 183 -13.88 8.26 8.48
N ALA A 184 -13.97 9.57 8.68
CA ALA A 184 -12.94 10.37 9.35
C ALA A 184 -12.57 9.83 10.75
N ALA A 185 -13.56 9.38 11.53
CA ALA A 185 -13.33 8.83 12.86
C ALA A 185 -12.53 7.52 12.83
N ILE A 186 -12.87 6.64 11.87
CA ILE A 186 -12.23 5.34 11.67
C ILE A 186 -10.80 5.54 11.13
N ALA A 187 -10.66 6.38 10.11
CA ALA A 187 -9.39 6.74 9.49
C ALA A 187 -8.42 7.31 10.53
N GLY A 188 -8.89 8.19 11.42
CA GLY A 188 -8.07 8.83 12.46
C GLY A 188 -7.37 7.86 13.41
N SER A 189 -7.98 6.70 13.71
CA SER A 189 -7.37 5.65 14.55
C SER A 189 -6.65 4.56 13.78
N ALA A 190 -6.91 4.42 12.48
CA ALA A 190 -6.42 3.29 11.71
C ALA A 190 -4.88 3.27 11.62
N SER A 191 -4.29 2.12 11.92
CA SER A 191 -2.88 1.81 11.71
C SER A 191 -2.53 1.81 10.21
N ALA A 192 -1.23 1.74 9.88
CA ALA A 192 -0.79 1.68 8.48
C ALA A 192 -1.41 0.50 7.72
N VAL A 193 -1.51 -0.68 8.36
CA VAL A 193 -2.08 -1.90 7.76
C VAL A 193 -3.59 -1.76 7.55
N GLU A 194 -4.30 -1.27 8.55
CA GLU A 194 -5.76 -1.02 8.45
C GLU A 194 -6.05 0.05 7.39
N MET A 195 -5.24 1.10 7.32
CA MET A 195 -5.37 2.14 6.29
C MET A 195 -5.23 1.57 4.88
N VAL A 196 -4.33 0.62 4.62
CA VAL A 196 -4.24 -0.04 3.31
C VAL A 196 -5.57 -0.72 2.98
N SER A 197 -6.15 -1.47 3.92
CA SER A 197 -7.43 -2.16 3.68
C SER A 197 -8.58 -1.18 3.38
N LEU A 198 -8.67 -0.06 4.10
CA LEU A 198 -9.69 0.97 3.90
C LEU A 198 -9.50 1.70 2.56
N LEU A 199 -8.27 2.03 2.18
CA LEU A 199 -7.95 2.66 0.89
C LEU A 199 -8.29 1.73 -0.29
N VAL A 200 -8.02 0.44 -0.15
CA VAL A 200 -8.38 -0.57 -1.16
C VAL A 200 -9.90 -0.70 -1.31
N GLN A 201 -10.64 -0.77 -0.20
CA GLN A 201 -12.11 -0.81 -0.23
C GLN A 201 -12.70 0.42 -0.93
N THR A 202 -12.20 1.62 -0.60
CA THR A 202 -12.64 2.87 -1.23
C THR A 202 -12.17 3.03 -2.68
N GLY A 203 -11.05 2.42 -3.08
CA GLY A 203 -10.53 2.43 -4.45
C GLY A 203 -9.41 3.43 -4.69
N LEU A 204 -8.82 3.97 -3.63
CA LEU A 204 -7.68 4.88 -3.69
C LEU A 204 -6.36 4.09 -3.76
N PHE A 205 -6.13 3.41 -4.88
CA PHE A 205 -5.03 2.46 -5.06
C PHE A 205 -3.64 3.12 -5.05
N ASP A 206 -3.47 4.30 -5.65
CA ASP A 206 -2.19 5.02 -5.63
C ASP A 206 -1.78 5.42 -4.19
N CYS A 207 -2.77 5.83 -3.39
CA CYS A 207 -2.56 6.14 -1.97
C CYS A 207 -2.18 4.87 -1.18
N ALA A 208 -2.85 3.74 -1.44
CA ALA A 208 -2.52 2.46 -0.81
C ALA A 208 -1.10 2.00 -1.18
N LEU A 209 -0.71 2.19 -2.44
CA LEU A 209 0.58 1.77 -2.98
C LEU A 209 1.73 2.58 -2.38
N SER A 210 1.60 3.90 -2.34
CA SER A 210 2.58 4.78 -1.68
C SER A 210 2.73 4.48 -0.19
N LEU A 211 1.63 4.14 0.50
CA LEU A 211 1.66 3.73 1.90
C LEU A 211 2.38 2.39 2.08
N CYS A 212 2.08 1.38 1.25
CA CYS A 212 2.78 0.09 1.30
C CYS A 212 4.28 0.24 1.05
N GLN A 213 4.70 1.07 0.09
CA GLN A 213 6.12 1.34 -0.16
C GLN A 213 6.79 2.04 1.03
N THR A 214 6.11 3.02 1.63
CA THR A 214 6.62 3.81 2.76
C THR A 214 6.83 2.95 4.02
N PHE A 215 5.88 2.04 4.29
CA PHE A 215 5.89 1.17 5.46
C PHE A 215 6.44 -0.25 5.18
N LYS A 216 6.90 -0.51 3.94
CA LYS A 216 7.38 -1.83 3.47
C LYS A 216 6.37 -2.97 3.73
N LEU A 217 5.08 -2.69 3.47
CA LEU A 217 3.99 -3.66 3.59
C LEU A 217 3.81 -4.46 2.30
N SER A 218 3.10 -5.59 2.38
CA SER A 218 2.79 -6.41 1.21
C SER A 218 1.82 -5.69 0.26
N LEU A 219 2.11 -5.76 -1.05
CA LEU A 219 1.24 -5.18 -2.09
C LEU A 219 0.07 -6.10 -2.47
N THR A 220 0.08 -7.35 -2.00
CA THR A 220 -0.93 -8.36 -2.30
C THR A 220 -2.37 -7.88 -2.11
N PRO A 221 -2.74 -7.21 -0.98
CA PRO A 221 -4.12 -6.75 -0.77
C PRO A 221 -4.58 -5.72 -1.79
N ILE A 222 -3.66 -4.93 -2.36
CA ILE A 222 -3.96 -3.93 -3.38
C ILE A 222 -4.40 -4.62 -4.66
N PHE A 223 -3.61 -5.60 -5.12
CA PHE A 223 -3.92 -6.35 -6.34
C PHE A 223 -5.18 -7.20 -6.20
N GLU A 224 -5.41 -7.83 -5.05
CA GLU A 224 -6.66 -8.55 -4.77
C GLU A 224 -7.88 -7.63 -4.81
N GLY A 225 -7.78 -6.47 -4.17
CA GLY A 225 -8.88 -5.51 -4.15
C GLY A 225 -9.14 -4.90 -5.52
N LEU A 226 -8.10 -4.65 -6.32
CA LEU A 226 -8.23 -4.15 -7.68
C LEU A 226 -8.91 -5.19 -8.58
N ALA A 227 -8.45 -6.45 -8.52
CA ALA A 227 -9.08 -7.56 -9.22
C ALA A 227 -10.55 -7.72 -8.81
N PHE A 228 -10.85 -7.62 -7.51
CA PHE A 228 -12.22 -7.69 -7.01
C PHE A 228 -13.10 -6.54 -7.54
N LYS A 229 -12.56 -5.32 -7.67
CA LYS A 229 -13.31 -4.20 -8.29
C LYS A 229 -13.56 -4.44 -9.78
N CYS A 230 -12.60 -4.98 -10.52
CA CYS A 230 -12.80 -5.37 -11.92
C CYS A 230 -13.94 -6.40 -12.06
N ILE A 231 -13.93 -7.44 -11.22
CA ILE A 231 -14.99 -8.46 -11.17
C ILE A 231 -16.36 -7.82 -10.89
N LYS A 232 -16.43 -6.95 -9.87
CA LYS A 232 -17.68 -6.31 -9.48
C LYS A 232 -18.25 -5.44 -10.62
N LEU A 233 -17.41 -4.65 -11.27
CA LEU A 233 -17.81 -3.80 -12.41
C LEU A 233 -18.32 -4.62 -13.59
N GLN A 234 -17.69 -5.78 -13.85
CA GLN A 234 -18.15 -6.70 -14.89
C GLN A 234 -19.52 -7.30 -14.55
N GLY A 235 -19.73 -7.77 -13.32
CA GLY A 235 -21.02 -8.31 -12.89
C GLY A 235 -22.15 -7.27 -12.89
N ASP A 236 -21.86 -6.03 -12.48
CA ASP A 236 -22.83 -4.93 -12.50
C ASP A 236 -23.28 -4.60 -13.95
N LEU A 237 -22.38 -4.70 -14.93
CA LEU A 237 -22.69 -4.51 -16.35
C LEU A 237 -23.60 -5.62 -16.91
N GLU A 238 -23.33 -6.88 -16.54
CA GLU A 238 -24.14 -8.03 -16.95
C GLU A 238 -25.58 -7.95 -16.40
N LEU A 239 -25.73 -7.50 -15.14
CA LEU A 239 -27.04 -7.27 -14.53
C LEU A 239 -27.80 -6.09 -15.15
N ALA A 240 -27.10 -5.01 -15.51
CA ALA A 240 -27.70 -3.85 -16.18
C ALA A 240 -28.09 -4.15 -17.64
N GLY A 241 -27.31 -4.97 -18.34
CA GLY A 241 -27.61 -5.43 -19.71
C GLY A 241 -28.89 -6.26 -19.79
N CYS A 242 -29.19 -7.06 -18.77
CA CYS A 242 -30.45 -7.81 -18.67
C CYS A 242 -31.70 -6.93 -18.48
N GLN A 243 -31.55 -5.64 -18.13
CA GLN A 243 -32.67 -4.71 -17.96
C GLN A 243 -32.84 -3.73 -19.14
N SER A 244 -31.91 -3.69 -20.09
CA SER A 244 -31.95 -2.72 -21.20
C SER A 244 -31.61 -3.36 -22.55
N ALA A 245 -32.55 -4.12 -23.10
CA ALA A 245 -32.50 -4.62 -24.47
C ALA A 245 -32.90 -3.58 -25.54
N VAL A 246 -32.67 -2.28 -25.33
CA VAL A 246 -33.18 -1.23 -26.25
C VAL A 246 -32.14 -0.23 -26.77
N TYR A 247 -30.91 -0.20 -26.30
CA TYR A 247 -29.94 0.79 -26.80
C TYR A 247 -28.57 0.20 -27.08
N HIS A 248 -28.46 -0.56 -28.17
CA HIS A 248 -27.23 -0.53 -28.95
C HIS A 248 -27.40 0.56 -30.02
N HIS A 249 -26.49 1.53 -30.04
CA HIS A 249 -25.62 1.85 -31.18
C HIS A 249 -24.79 3.11 -30.85
N HIS A 250 -23.47 2.99 -31.03
CA HIS A 250 -22.40 4.02 -31.07
C HIS A 250 -21.59 4.31 -29.79
N ASN A 251 -20.45 3.60 -29.71
CA ASN A 251 -19.09 4.09 -29.50
C ASN A 251 -18.92 5.52 -28.94
N GLN A 252 -18.46 5.61 -27.70
CA GLN A 252 -17.29 6.42 -27.34
C GLN A 252 -16.85 6.08 -25.93
N GLU A 253 -15.54 5.83 -25.79
CA GLU A 253 -14.80 5.56 -24.55
C GLU A 253 -14.89 4.11 -24.08
N SER A 254 -13.73 3.51 -23.84
CA SER A 254 -13.57 2.17 -23.27
C SER A 254 -14.59 1.96 -22.14
N SER A 255 -15.29 0.82 -22.14
CA SER A 255 -16.19 0.51 -21.02
C SER A 255 -15.41 0.71 -19.72
N ALA A 256 -16.02 1.30 -18.68
CA ALA A 256 -15.34 1.52 -17.39
C ALA A 256 -14.66 0.23 -16.87
N THR A 257 -15.22 -0.93 -17.23
CA THR A 257 -14.65 -2.26 -17.03
C THR A 257 -13.32 -2.45 -17.79
N ASP A 258 -13.24 -2.11 -19.08
CA ASP A 258 -12.02 -2.19 -19.89
C ASP A 258 -10.91 -1.29 -19.33
N GLU A 259 -11.27 -0.09 -18.85
CA GLU A 259 -10.30 0.82 -18.22
C GLU A 259 -9.78 0.25 -16.90
N ALA A 260 -10.65 -0.36 -16.10
CA ALA A 260 -10.24 -1.05 -14.87
C ALA A 260 -9.28 -2.22 -15.16
N TRP A 261 -9.56 -3.02 -16.20
CA TRP A 261 -8.67 -4.10 -16.62
C TRP A 261 -7.32 -3.60 -17.17
N ARG A 262 -7.32 -2.52 -17.96
CA ARG A 262 -6.06 -1.87 -18.42
C ARG A 262 -5.27 -1.31 -17.26
N LEU A 263 -5.95 -0.72 -16.27
CA LEU A 263 -5.32 -0.21 -15.07
C LEU A 263 -4.66 -1.35 -14.29
N LEU A 264 -5.34 -2.48 -14.08
CA LEU A 264 -4.77 -3.69 -13.48
C LEU A 264 -3.51 -4.16 -14.21
N ALA A 265 -3.57 -4.25 -15.54
CA ALA A 265 -2.41 -4.64 -16.36
C ALA A 265 -1.23 -3.69 -16.15
N SER A 266 -1.47 -2.38 -16.21
CA SER A 266 -0.44 -1.37 -16.02
C SER A 266 0.21 -1.41 -14.62
N TYR A 267 -0.56 -1.77 -13.59
CA TYR A 267 -0.06 -1.89 -12.22
C TYR A 267 0.80 -3.15 -12.04
N LEU A 268 0.44 -4.26 -12.67
CA LEU A 268 1.22 -5.49 -12.66
C LEU A 268 2.56 -5.30 -13.39
N GLU A 269 2.54 -4.64 -14.55
CA GLU A 269 3.76 -4.33 -15.32
C GLU A 269 4.74 -3.43 -14.56
N LYS A 270 4.24 -2.44 -13.83
CA LYS A 270 5.07 -1.51 -13.02
C LYS A 270 5.72 -2.18 -11.81
N HIS A 271 5.19 -3.32 -11.36
CA HIS A 271 5.63 -4.00 -10.15
C HIS A 271 5.96 -5.48 -10.40
N PRO A 272 7.01 -5.78 -11.20
CA PRO A 272 7.43 -7.15 -11.43
C PRO A 272 7.99 -7.76 -10.14
N THR A 273 7.60 -8.99 -9.84
CA THR A 273 8.14 -9.80 -8.74
C THR A 273 8.82 -11.04 -9.30
N GLN A 274 9.90 -11.50 -8.65
CA GLN A 274 10.71 -12.63 -9.12
C GLN A 274 9.91 -13.91 -9.40
N ASN A 275 8.82 -14.15 -8.65
CA ASN A 275 7.98 -15.34 -8.81
C ASN A 275 6.57 -15.01 -9.33
N ALA A 276 6.39 -13.84 -9.97
CA ALA A 276 5.08 -13.32 -10.40
C ALA A 276 3.98 -13.48 -9.33
N GLN A 277 4.31 -13.24 -8.07
CA GLN A 277 3.41 -13.46 -6.92
C GLN A 277 2.14 -12.62 -7.03
N HIS A 278 2.25 -11.40 -7.57
CA HIS A 278 1.12 -10.51 -7.79
C HIS A 278 0.18 -11.04 -8.88
N HIS A 279 0.71 -11.55 -10.00
CA HIS A 279 -0.10 -12.20 -11.03
C HIS A 279 -0.79 -13.44 -10.49
N ARG A 280 -0.06 -14.31 -9.78
CA ARG A 280 -0.62 -15.51 -9.15
C ARG A 280 -1.79 -15.15 -8.22
N CYS A 281 -1.62 -14.09 -7.43
CA CYS A 281 -2.65 -13.62 -6.51
C CYS A 281 -3.92 -13.16 -7.23
N VAL A 282 -3.77 -12.33 -8.27
CA VAL A 282 -4.87 -11.86 -9.10
C VAL A 282 -5.58 -13.03 -9.77
N ILE A 283 -4.84 -13.95 -10.41
CA ILE A 283 -5.40 -15.14 -11.06
C ILE A 283 -6.20 -15.98 -10.05
N ASN A 284 -5.62 -16.28 -8.89
CA ASN A 284 -6.30 -17.04 -7.84
C ASN A 284 -7.60 -16.33 -7.40
N LYS A 285 -7.58 -15.00 -7.29
CA LYS A 285 -8.77 -14.22 -6.95
C LYS A 285 -9.84 -14.31 -8.04
N LEU A 286 -9.49 -14.17 -9.32
CA LEU A 286 -10.43 -14.27 -10.43
C LEU A 286 -11.06 -15.67 -10.52
N LEU A 287 -10.24 -16.72 -10.43
CA LEU A 287 -10.70 -18.10 -10.46
C LEU A 287 -11.60 -18.42 -9.27
N SER A 288 -11.31 -17.89 -8.08
CA SER A 288 -12.19 -18.04 -6.91
C SER A 288 -13.57 -17.42 -7.06
N HIS A 289 -13.71 -16.46 -7.98
CA HIS A 289 -14.98 -15.83 -8.32
C HIS A 289 -15.60 -16.41 -9.61
N GLY A 290 -15.00 -17.45 -10.21
CA GLY A 290 -15.49 -18.09 -11.43
C GLY A 290 -15.40 -17.23 -12.69
N VAL A 291 -14.56 -16.18 -12.68
CA VAL A 291 -14.39 -15.28 -13.83
C VAL A 291 -13.32 -15.84 -14.76
N PRO A 292 -13.58 -15.95 -16.08
CA PRO A 292 -12.58 -16.39 -17.04
C PRO A 292 -11.38 -15.43 -17.06
N LEU A 293 -10.18 -15.98 -17.26
CA LEU A 293 -8.95 -15.18 -17.24
C LEU A 293 -8.79 -14.42 -18.57
N PRO A 294 -8.45 -13.13 -18.56
CA PRO A 294 -8.13 -12.40 -19.79
C PRO A 294 -6.88 -12.97 -20.48
N ASP A 295 -6.92 -13.05 -21.82
CA ASP A 295 -5.84 -13.62 -22.66
C ASP A 295 -4.48 -12.98 -22.40
N TRP A 296 -4.44 -11.65 -22.25
CA TRP A 296 -3.20 -10.92 -21.97
C TRP A 296 -2.55 -11.37 -20.65
N MET A 297 -3.36 -11.73 -19.66
CA MET A 297 -2.88 -12.15 -18.35
C MET A 297 -2.39 -13.60 -18.38
N VAL A 298 -3.09 -14.47 -19.11
CA VAL A 298 -2.66 -15.85 -19.37
C VAL A 298 -1.32 -15.84 -20.10
N ASN A 299 -1.21 -15.05 -21.17
CA ASN A 299 0.01 -14.97 -21.98
C ASN A 299 1.21 -14.41 -21.21
N THR A 300 1.00 -13.38 -20.38
CA THR A 300 2.07 -12.84 -19.52
C THR A 300 2.51 -13.84 -18.46
N TYR A 301 1.58 -14.56 -17.83
CA TYR A 301 1.92 -15.53 -16.79
C TYR A 301 2.50 -16.84 -17.35
N LYS A 302 2.09 -17.28 -18.55
CA LYS A 302 2.70 -18.39 -19.31
C LYS A 302 4.20 -18.18 -19.51
N GLY A 303 4.61 -16.96 -19.84
CA GLY A 303 6.02 -16.59 -20.00
C GLY A 303 6.84 -16.59 -18.71
N VAL A 304 6.20 -16.58 -17.53
CA VAL A 304 6.88 -16.57 -16.23
C VAL A 304 6.87 -17.94 -15.56
N ASP A 305 5.69 -18.55 -15.37
CA ASP A 305 5.55 -19.86 -14.71
C ASP A 305 4.28 -20.60 -15.17
N ALA A 306 4.40 -21.31 -16.30
CA ALA A 306 3.33 -22.14 -16.84
C ALA A 306 2.95 -23.33 -15.93
N ALA A 307 3.90 -23.87 -15.15
CA ALA A 307 3.64 -24.99 -14.25
C ALA A 307 2.79 -24.55 -13.03
N ALA A 308 3.00 -23.33 -12.52
CA ALA A 308 2.11 -22.75 -11.52
C ALA A 308 0.71 -22.47 -12.08
N LEU A 309 0.60 -22.07 -13.35
CA LEU A 309 -0.69 -21.83 -13.99
C LEU A 309 -1.51 -23.12 -14.11
N LEU A 310 -0.87 -24.21 -14.56
CA LEU A 310 -1.51 -25.52 -14.65
C LEU A 310 -2.05 -25.97 -13.29
N ARG A 311 -1.26 -25.80 -12.22
CA ARG A 311 -1.70 -26.09 -10.84
C ARG A 311 -2.88 -25.23 -10.41
N LEU A 312 -2.96 -23.97 -10.84
CA LEU A 312 -4.11 -23.12 -10.54
C LEU A 312 -5.35 -23.63 -11.26
N TYR A 313 -5.28 -23.94 -12.56
CA TYR A 313 -6.44 -24.47 -13.28
C TYR A 313 -6.96 -25.78 -12.67
N LEU A 314 -6.06 -26.68 -12.28
CA LEU A 314 -6.43 -27.92 -11.60
C LEU A 314 -7.09 -27.68 -10.23
N ASN A 315 -6.60 -26.71 -9.45
CA ASN A 315 -7.20 -26.38 -8.15
C ASN A 315 -8.63 -25.84 -8.25
N TYR A 316 -9.03 -25.31 -9.42
CA TYR A 316 -10.37 -24.77 -9.68
C TYR A 316 -11.19 -25.64 -10.64
N ASP A 317 -10.77 -26.89 -10.88
CA ASP A 317 -11.43 -27.87 -11.75
C ASP A 317 -11.66 -27.39 -13.21
N LEU A 318 -10.84 -26.46 -13.70
CA LEU A 318 -10.86 -25.98 -15.08
C LEU A 318 -10.08 -26.94 -16.00
N LEU A 319 -10.66 -28.12 -16.22
CA LEU A 319 -9.98 -29.23 -16.92
C LEU A 319 -9.72 -28.96 -18.41
N GLU A 320 -10.63 -28.27 -19.10
CA GLU A 320 -10.48 -27.93 -20.53
C GLU A 320 -9.32 -26.96 -20.75
N GLU A 321 -9.32 -25.83 -20.04
CA GLU A 321 -8.24 -24.82 -20.06
C GLU A 321 -6.89 -25.42 -19.63
N ALA A 322 -6.89 -26.31 -18.63
CA ALA A 322 -5.69 -27.02 -18.20
C ALA A 322 -5.15 -27.92 -19.32
N ALA A 323 -6.02 -28.65 -20.03
CA ALA A 323 -5.60 -29.51 -21.14
C ALA A 323 -5.07 -28.69 -22.32
N GLU A 324 -5.73 -27.59 -22.68
CA GLU A 324 -5.25 -26.68 -23.73
C GLU A 324 -3.87 -26.11 -23.37
N LEU A 325 -3.67 -25.68 -22.12
CA LEU A 325 -2.37 -25.21 -21.64
C LEU A 325 -1.28 -26.27 -21.78
N VAL A 326 -1.55 -27.54 -21.42
CA VAL A 326 -0.55 -28.62 -21.55
C VAL A 326 -0.28 -28.92 -23.03
N LEU A 327 -1.30 -28.93 -23.89
CA LEU A 327 -1.14 -29.14 -25.33
C LEU A 327 -0.25 -28.07 -25.96
N GLU A 328 -0.43 -26.80 -25.58
CA GLU A 328 0.42 -25.69 -26.00
C GLU A 328 1.83 -25.77 -25.40
N TYR A 329 1.95 -26.16 -24.13
CA TYR A 329 3.24 -26.24 -23.46
C TYR A 329 4.12 -27.36 -24.04
N VAL A 330 3.53 -28.49 -24.39
CA VAL A 330 4.21 -29.57 -25.12
C VAL A 330 4.64 -29.08 -26.52
N ASP A 331 3.76 -28.39 -27.26
CA ASP A 331 4.11 -27.81 -28.56
C ASP A 331 5.28 -26.82 -28.45
N ALA A 332 5.30 -25.99 -27.40
CA ALA A 332 6.37 -25.07 -27.09
C ALA A 332 7.72 -25.77 -26.87
N LEU A 333 7.72 -26.89 -26.15
CA LEU A 333 8.92 -27.71 -25.96
C LEU A 333 9.38 -28.38 -27.26
N LEU A 334 8.44 -28.77 -28.12
CA LEU A 334 8.72 -29.29 -29.47
C LEU A 334 9.17 -28.20 -30.46
N GLY A 335 9.22 -26.94 -30.04
CA GLY A 335 9.74 -25.81 -30.82
C GLY A 335 8.68 -24.92 -31.46
N LYS A 336 7.38 -25.19 -31.30
CA LYS A 336 6.30 -24.35 -31.81
C LYS A 336 5.87 -23.34 -30.75
N GLY A 337 6.14 -22.05 -30.96
CA GLY A 337 5.69 -21.01 -30.03
C GLY A 337 6.44 -20.98 -28.69
N HIS A 338 7.68 -21.52 -28.65
CA HIS A 338 8.52 -21.57 -27.45
C HIS A 338 8.74 -20.19 -26.78
N GLN A 339 8.65 -19.10 -27.55
CA GLN A 339 8.77 -17.72 -27.07
C GLN A 339 7.63 -17.33 -26.10
N TYR A 340 6.42 -17.85 -26.29
CA TYR A 340 5.27 -17.54 -25.44
C TYR A 340 5.39 -18.12 -24.02
N PHE A 341 6.25 -19.13 -23.85
CA PHE A 341 6.50 -19.81 -22.57
C PHE A 341 7.84 -19.42 -21.93
N GLY A 342 8.52 -18.39 -22.46
CA GLY A 342 9.83 -17.97 -21.95
C GLY A 342 10.95 -19.01 -22.15
N ILE A 343 10.76 -19.96 -23.07
CA ILE A 343 11.72 -21.04 -23.32
C ILE A 343 12.75 -20.56 -24.35
N GLU A 344 13.99 -20.32 -23.90
CA GLU A 344 15.07 -19.83 -24.78
C GLU A 344 15.52 -20.86 -25.82
N ARG A 345 15.55 -22.14 -25.44
CA ARG A 345 15.98 -23.23 -26.32
C ARG A 345 14.99 -24.39 -26.22
N PRO A 346 14.22 -24.68 -27.27
CA PRO A 346 13.36 -25.86 -27.30
C PRO A 346 14.21 -27.15 -27.32
N LEU A 347 13.54 -28.29 -27.25
CA LEU A 347 14.18 -29.61 -27.29
C LEU A 347 15.18 -29.70 -28.45
N SER A 348 16.47 -29.77 -28.11
CA SER A 348 17.56 -29.91 -29.07
C SER A 348 18.66 -30.75 -28.43
N ALA A 349 19.42 -31.49 -29.26
CA ALA A 349 20.50 -32.37 -28.81
C ALA A 349 21.58 -31.63 -28.00
N THR A 350 21.72 -30.32 -28.19
CA THR A 350 22.73 -29.45 -27.56
C THR A 350 22.20 -28.56 -26.43
N ALA A 351 20.89 -28.55 -26.17
CA ALA A 351 20.26 -27.65 -25.19
C ALA A 351 20.01 -28.33 -23.82
N SER A 352 19.83 -27.52 -22.78
CA SER A 352 19.33 -27.97 -21.48
C SER A 352 17.83 -28.28 -21.59
N LEU A 353 17.37 -29.38 -21.00
CA LEU A 353 15.99 -29.83 -21.07
C LEU A 353 15.14 -29.00 -20.07
N VAL A 354 14.12 -28.30 -20.57
CA VAL A 354 13.02 -27.80 -19.73
C VAL A 354 12.08 -28.97 -19.45
N TRP A 355 11.93 -29.33 -18.17
CA TRP A 355 11.11 -30.46 -17.74
C TRP A 355 9.65 -30.06 -17.59
N LEU A 356 8.75 -30.94 -18.06
CA LEU A 356 7.31 -30.81 -17.84
C LEU A 356 6.96 -31.10 -16.36
N PRO A 357 5.90 -30.47 -15.82
CA PRO A 357 5.37 -30.77 -14.49
C PRO A 357 4.55 -32.08 -14.52
N TYR A 358 5.24 -33.22 -14.62
CA TYR A 358 4.61 -34.54 -14.77
C TYR A 358 3.53 -34.83 -13.72
N THR A 359 3.77 -34.50 -12.45
CA THR A 359 2.78 -34.75 -11.39
C THR A 359 1.44 -34.04 -11.62
N SER A 360 1.48 -32.82 -12.17
CA SER A 360 0.26 -32.06 -12.47
C SER A 360 -0.41 -32.56 -13.76
N ILE A 361 0.38 -33.03 -14.72
CA ILE A 361 -0.14 -33.63 -15.96
C ILE A 361 -0.81 -34.98 -15.65
N ASP A 362 -0.21 -35.80 -14.79
CA ASP A 362 -0.77 -37.09 -14.37
C ASP A 362 -2.09 -36.89 -13.63
N GLN A 363 -2.16 -35.89 -12.74
CA GLN A 363 -3.40 -35.48 -12.07
C GLN A 363 -4.48 -35.05 -13.07
N LEU A 364 -4.10 -34.26 -14.08
CA LEU A 364 -5.01 -33.85 -15.15
C LEU A 364 -5.53 -35.04 -15.95
N LEU A 365 -4.64 -35.96 -16.35
CA LEU A 365 -5.01 -37.17 -17.09
C LEU A 365 -5.96 -38.04 -16.29
N GLN A 366 -5.73 -38.20 -14.99
CA GLN A 366 -6.64 -38.91 -14.11
C GLN A 366 -8.02 -38.24 -14.06
N ALA A 367 -8.07 -36.92 -13.81
CA ALA A 367 -9.33 -36.17 -13.74
C ALA A 367 -10.13 -36.20 -15.06
N LEU A 368 -9.44 -36.12 -16.21
CA LEU A 368 -10.06 -36.22 -17.54
C LEU A 368 -10.60 -37.63 -17.83
N ASN A 369 -9.96 -38.68 -17.32
CA ASN A 369 -10.40 -40.06 -17.52
C ASN A 369 -11.68 -40.40 -16.72
N GLU A 370 -11.88 -39.73 -15.57
CA GLU A 370 -13.07 -39.91 -14.74
C GLU A 370 -14.35 -39.33 -15.38
N THR A 371 -14.22 -38.38 -16.32
CA THR A 371 -15.34 -37.71 -17.00
C THR A 371 -15.49 -38.14 -18.46
N GLN A 372 -16.60 -38.80 -18.78
CA GLN A 372 -16.83 -39.39 -20.12
C GLN A 372 -16.96 -38.35 -21.26
N THR A 373 -17.28 -37.10 -20.93
CA THR A 373 -17.30 -35.95 -21.86
C THR A 373 -15.91 -35.56 -22.36
N ASN A 374 -14.88 -35.84 -21.58
CA ASN A 374 -13.52 -35.37 -21.81
C ASN A 374 -12.64 -36.39 -22.54
N ALA A 375 -13.20 -37.53 -22.94
CA ALA A 375 -12.48 -38.61 -23.62
C ALA A 375 -11.75 -38.14 -24.90
N SER A 376 -12.34 -37.19 -25.64
CA SER A 376 -11.70 -36.66 -26.85
C SER A 376 -10.46 -35.80 -26.55
N ILE A 377 -10.50 -35.03 -25.45
CA ILE A 377 -9.41 -34.17 -24.98
C ILE A 377 -8.29 -35.05 -24.39
N TYR A 378 -8.67 -36.05 -23.58
CA TYR A 378 -7.77 -37.04 -23.02
C TYR A 378 -6.94 -37.75 -24.11
N ASN A 379 -7.61 -38.27 -25.15
CA ASN A 379 -6.91 -38.97 -26.24
C ASN A 379 -5.91 -38.06 -26.96
N LYS A 380 -6.31 -36.81 -27.27
CA LYS A 380 -5.42 -35.82 -27.90
C LYS A 380 -4.20 -35.52 -27.03
N LEU A 381 -4.39 -35.37 -25.71
CA LEU A 381 -3.32 -35.10 -24.77
C LEU A 381 -2.36 -36.28 -24.67
N GLN A 382 -2.89 -37.50 -24.57
CA GLN A 382 -2.11 -38.72 -24.52
C GLN A 382 -1.27 -38.91 -25.79
N ASP A 383 -1.86 -38.69 -26.96
CA ASP A 383 -1.16 -38.78 -28.25
C ASP A 383 0.00 -37.78 -28.33
N LYS A 384 -0.23 -36.51 -27.93
CA LYS A 384 0.84 -35.50 -27.89
C LYS A 384 1.95 -35.85 -26.90
N LEU A 385 1.61 -36.33 -25.71
CA LEU A 385 2.61 -36.75 -24.70
C LEU A 385 3.44 -37.93 -25.20
N ASN A 386 2.81 -38.89 -25.87
CA ASN A 386 3.52 -40.02 -26.49
C ASN A 386 4.51 -39.54 -27.55
N ASP A 387 4.12 -38.58 -28.38
CA ASP A 387 5.01 -38.02 -29.41
C ASP A 387 6.17 -37.21 -28.80
N TYR A 388 5.90 -36.47 -27.73
CA TYR A 388 6.94 -35.82 -26.93
C TYR A 388 7.92 -36.84 -26.34
N HIS A 389 7.45 -37.90 -25.69
CA HIS A 389 8.31 -38.94 -25.10
C HIS A 389 9.18 -39.63 -26.16
N LYS A 390 8.62 -39.98 -27.34
CA LYS A 390 9.39 -40.53 -28.46
C LYS A 390 10.52 -39.59 -28.89
N LEU A 391 10.27 -38.29 -28.97
CA LEU A 391 11.29 -37.32 -29.37
C LEU A 391 12.35 -37.13 -28.29
N VAL A 392 11.96 -37.10 -27.01
CA VAL A 392 12.90 -37.06 -25.87
C VAL A 392 13.79 -38.29 -25.88
N ASP A 393 13.26 -39.49 -26.12
CA ASP A 393 14.04 -40.73 -26.23
C ASP A 393 15.03 -40.68 -27.40
N GLN A 394 14.63 -40.17 -28.56
CA GLN A 394 15.51 -40.03 -29.71
C GLN A 394 16.64 -39.01 -29.46
N THR A 395 16.31 -37.87 -28.87
CA THR A 395 17.28 -36.79 -28.59
C THR A 395 18.26 -37.16 -27.48
N THR A 396 17.79 -37.83 -26.42
CA THR A 396 18.66 -38.36 -25.35
C THR A 396 19.64 -39.41 -25.89
N ARG A 397 19.18 -40.35 -26.73
CA ARG A 397 20.06 -41.32 -27.41
C ARG A 397 21.12 -40.64 -28.28
N ARG A 398 20.74 -39.64 -29.07
CA ARG A 398 21.69 -38.87 -29.90
C ARG A 398 22.71 -38.10 -29.07
N ARG A 399 22.31 -37.56 -27.92
CA ARG A 399 23.22 -36.87 -26.99
C ARG A 399 24.22 -37.82 -26.37
N LEU A 400 23.79 -39.01 -25.96
CA LEU A 400 24.67 -40.06 -25.43
C LEU A 400 25.66 -40.59 -26.48
N GLN A 401 25.31 -40.56 -27.77
CA GLN A 401 26.21 -40.94 -28.87
C GLN A 401 27.21 -39.83 -29.26
N ALA A 402 26.94 -38.58 -28.88
CA ALA A 402 27.77 -37.41 -29.20
C ALA A 402 28.72 -37.01 -28.05
N GLN A 403 28.63 -37.68 -26.89
CA GLN A 403 29.57 -37.64 -25.78
C GLN A 403 30.58 -38.78 -25.91
#